data_AF-Q5L653-F1
#
_entry.id   AF-Q5L653-F1
#
_cell.length_a   1.000
_cell.length_b   1.000
_cell.length_c   1.000
_cell.angle_alpha   90.00
_cell.angle_beta   90.00
_cell.angle_gamma   90.00
#
_symmetry.space_group_name_H-M   'P 1'
#
loop_
_entity.id
_entity.type
_entity.pdbx_description
1 polymer ?
#
loop_
_entity_poly.entity_id
_entity_poly.type
_entity_poly.pdbx_seq_one_letter_code
_entity_poly.pdbx_strand_id
1 'polypeptide(L)'
;MLNCIFIDSIFLSSFLAVTLICMTTALWGTLLLIGRQPLLGESLSHASYPGLLLGALLSCKVSFFTDSILLVVIFGCLAAISGYGIIVFLEKTLRVHKDASLCFVLVVFFGLGVILTSYVKDCCPLLYNRINAYLYGQAATLGYVEAKLAAFVFVLSITTLWWWYRQIIVTIFDKDYASTCGLSTRVSGSVILIFITLVIVSGVRSVGIILISSMFVAPPLAAHQLSDRLNIIFLLSCLFGGICGALGSYISVAFTCYASGHRGVITFPTGPLVVVISGCLTLLCLIFSPKSGWVTRYIRRKCFSFSKNQEHLLKVFWYFLEDQIPEVGARDFVCSHKYQEYFGPKPFPRLRIWLLECQGLVKRQDYRWSLSEKGKSRAKKLVRAHRLWECYLVRSLEFKEEEVHGFAEEMEHVLTDELDYAITQMLDNPHYDPHNKLIPEKPQTMEEL
;
A
#
# COMPACT_ATOMS: atom_id res chain seq x y z
N MET A 1 -9.80 -0.11 -34.32
CA MET A 1 -8.79 0.52 -33.44
C MET A 1 -7.71 -0.45 -32.99
N LEU A 2 -8.00 -1.58 -32.31
CA LEU A 2 -6.96 -2.52 -31.86
C LEU A 2 -6.10 -3.11 -33.00
N ASN A 3 -6.70 -3.49 -34.13
CA ASN A 3 -5.94 -4.10 -35.23
C ASN A 3 -4.99 -3.15 -35.94
N CYS A 4 -5.28 -1.84 -36.02
CA CYS A 4 -4.35 -0.89 -36.66
C CYS A 4 -3.13 -0.58 -35.79
N ILE A 5 -3.28 -0.68 -34.46
CA ILE A 5 -2.24 -0.30 -33.50
C ILE A 5 -1.14 -1.37 -33.41
N PHE A 6 -1.49 -2.66 -33.53
CA PHE A 6 -0.52 -3.77 -33.42
C PHE A 6 0.11 -4.21 -34.76
N ILE A 7 -0.33 -3.66 -35.89
CA ILE A 7 0.27 -3.95 -37.21
C ILE A 7 1.55 -3.11 -37.43
N ASP A 8 1.64 -1.93 -36.81
CA ASP A 8 2.85 -1.10 -36.89
C ASP A 8 3.97 -1.64 -36.00
N SER A 9 5.00 -2.16 -36.67
CA SER A 9 6.25 -2.68 -36.12
C SER A 9 6.89 -1.76 -35.07
N ILE A 10 6.86 -0.46 -35.32
CA ILE A 10 7.45 0.57 -34.45
C ILE A 10 6.67 0.67 -33.14
N PHE A 11 5.34 0.71 -33.19
CA PHE A 11 4.51 0.81 -32.00
C PHE A 11 4.67 -0.42 -31.11
N LEU A 12 4.63 -1.62 -31.69
CA LEU A 12 4.81 -2.86 -30.94
C LEU A 12 6.16 -2.88 -30.21
N SER A 13 7.23 -2.44 -30.88
CA SER A 13 8.56 -2.39 -30.27
C SER A 13 8.63 -1.42 -29.09
N SER A 14 8.05 -0.23 -29.22
CA SER A 14 7.95 0.77 -28.14
C SER A 14 7.09 0.27 -26.97
N PHE A 15 5.92 -0.32 -27.24
CA PHE A 15 5.03 -0.88 -26.23
C PHE A 15 5.73 -1.97 -25.40
N LEU A 16 6.40 -2.91 -26.07
CA LEU A 16 7.17 -3.97 -25.40
C LEU A 16 8.35 -3.40 -24.60
N ALA A 17 9.07 -2.42 -25.13
CA ALA A 17 10.19 -1.81 -24.42
C ALA A 17 9.74 -1.11 -23.12
N VAL A 18 8.70 -0.27 -23.19
CA VAL A 18 8.18 0.48 -22.03
C VAL A 18 7.61 -0.47 -20.97
N THR A 19 6.82 -1.47 -21.37
CA THR A 19 6.25 -2.46 -20.45
C THR A 19 7.34 -3.21 -19.69
N LEU A 20 8.33 -3.77 -20.40
CA LEU A 20 9.41 -4.53 -19.79
C LEU A 20 10.28 -3.67 -18.86
N ILE A 21 10.55 -2.42 -19.22
CA ILE A 21 11.28 -1.48 -18.35
C ILE A 21 10.45 -1.12 -17.10
N CYS A 22 9.13 -0.93 -17.23
CA CYS A 22 8.28 -0.68 -16.06
C CYS A 22 8.20 -1.92 -15.15
N MET A 23 8.25 -3.13 -15.72
CA MET A 23 8.32 -4.38 -14.94
C MET A 23 9.66 -4.51 -14.20
N THR A 24 10.80 -4.23 -14.85
CA THR A 24 12.12 -4.28 -14.18
C THR A 24 12.28 -3.25 -13.08
N THR A 25 11.87 -2.01 -13.34
CA THR A 25 11.97 -0.90 -12.39
C THR A 25 11.10 -1.16 -11.16
N ALA A 26 9.86 -1.63 -11.34
CA ALA A 26 9.00 -2.02 -10.23
C ALA A 26 9.61 -3.18 -9.42
N LEU A 27 10.16 -4.19 -10.10
CA LEU A 27 10.79 -5.34 -9.45
C LEU A 27 11.97 -4.92 -8.56
N TRP A 28 12.91 -4.10 -9.05
CA TRP A 28 14.02 -3.59 -8.22
C TRP A 28 13.56 -2.53 -7.20
N GLY A 29 12.49 -1.80 -7.49
CA GLY A 29 11.86 -0.85 -6.58
C GLY A 29 11.32 -1.48 -5.31
N THR A 30 10.84 -2.72 -5.38
CA THR A 30 10.44 -3.44 -4.15
C THR A 30 11.57 -3.59 -3.15
N LEU A 31 12.80 -3.87 -3.62
CA LEU A 31 13.97 -4.01 -2.75
C LEU A 31 14.33 -2.68 -2.08
N LEU A 32 14.24 -1.56 -2.82
CA LEU A 32 14.45 -0.22 -2.27
C LEU A 32 13.39 0.15 -1.23
N LEU A 33 12.12 -0.20 -1.49
CA LEU A 33 11.01 0.08 -0.59
C LEU A 33 11.15 -0.72 0.72
N ILE A 34 11.40 -2.03 0.62
CA ILE A 34 11.58 -2.91 1.79
C ILE A 34 12.83 -2.48 2.59
N GLY A 35 13.90 -2.11 1.89
CA GLY A 35 15.12 -1.56 2.52
C GLY A 35 14.99 -0.15 3.08
N ARG A 36 13.78 0.44 3.07
CA ARG A 36 13.45 1.79 3.56
C ARG A 36 14.33 2.89 2.93
N GLN A 37 14.71 2.72 1.67
CA GLN A 37 15.58 3.64 0.94
C GLN A 37 15.02 4.02 -0.43
N PRO A 38 13.77 4.52 -0.53
CA PRO A 38 13.18 4.92 -1.81
C PRO A 38 13.95 6.08 -2.46
N LEU A 39 14.49 7.02 -1.66
CA LEU A 39 15.27 8.18 -2.13
C LEU A 39 16.58 7.81 -2.86
N LEU A 40 17.07 6.59 -2.64
CA LEU A 40 18.29 6.11 -3.30
C LEU A 40 18.08 5.97 -4.82
N GLY A 41 16.91 5.54 -5.26
CA GLY A 41 16.58 5.42 -6.69
C GLY A 41 16.53 6.78 -7.39
N GLU A 42 15.97 7.80 -6.73
CA GLU A 42 15.91 9.17 -7.23
C GLU A 42 17.31 9.79 -7.34
N SER A 43 18.10 9.69 -6.27
CA SER A 43 19.47 10.22 -6.22
C SER A 43 20.38 9.58 -7.28
N LEU A 44 20.30 8.27 -7.47
CA LEU A 44 21.06 7.56 -8.51
C LEU A 44 20.63 7.94 -9.93
N SER A 45 19.33 8.21 -10.15
CA SER A 45 18.82 8.63 -11.46
C SER A 45 19.41 9.97 -11.87
N HIS A 46 19.43 10.94 -10.95
CA HIS A 46 20.06 12.24 -11.21
C HIS A 46 21.59 12.17 -11.25
N ALA A 47 22.22 11.30 -10.45
CA ALA A 47 23.66 11.06 -10.53
C ALA A 47 24.10 10.47 -11.89
N SER A 48 23.23 9.68 -12.53
CA SER A 48 23.49 9.10 -13.85
C SER A 48 23.44 10.13 -14.98
N TYR A 49 22.68 11.22 -14.83
CA TYR A 49 22.41 12.20 -15.89
C TYR A 49 23.68 12.80 -16.52
N PRO A 50 24.64 13.39 -15.77
CA PRO A 50 25.87 13.92 -16.37
C PRO A 50 26.71 12.83 -17.07
N GLY A 51 26.69 11.60 -16.58
CA GLY A 51 27.36 10.47 -17.24
C GLY A 51 26.75 10.13 -18.60
N LEU A 52 25.42 10.10 -18.68
CA LEU A 52 24.70 9.86 -19.94
C LEU A 52 24.99 10.95 -20.98
N LEU A 53 25.05 12.21 -20.53
CA LEU A 53 25.40 13.36 -21.37
C LEU A 53 26.84 13.25 -21.90
N LEU A 54 27.80 12.95 -21.03
CA LEU A 54 29.19 12.76 -21.42
C LEU A 54 29.35 11.59 -22.39
N GLY A 55 28.67 10.47 -22.15
CA GLY A 55 28.66 9.32 -23.05
C GLY A 55 28.09 9.68 -24.44
N ALA A 56 27.00 10.45 -24.49
CA ALA A 56 26.40 10.91 -25.74
C ALA A 56 27.31 11.88 -26.50
N LEU A 57 27.96 12.81 -25.80
CA LEU A 57 28.94 13.74 -26.37
C LEU A 57 30.16 13.02 -26.93
N LEU A 58 30.69 12.04 -26.20
CA LEU A 58 31.87 11.28 -26.60
C LEU A 58 31.58 10.42 -27.83
N SER A 59 30.39 9.80 -27.89
CA SER A 59 29.94 9.03 -29.05
C SER A 59 29.87 9.88 -30.32
N CYS A 60 29.64 11.18 -30.21
CA CYS A 60 29.64 12.11 -31.34
C CYS A 60 31.05 12.52 -31.80
N LYS A 61 32.03 12.56 -30.89
CA LYS A 61 33.41 13.00 -31.20
C LYS A 61 34.33 11.86 -31.66
N VAL A 62 34.09 10.63 -31.21
CA VAL A 62 34.97 9.48 -31.47
C VAL A 62 34.41 8.65 -32.63
N SER A 63 34.97 8.81 -33.83
CA SER A 63 34.54 8.11 -35.05
C SER A 63 34.64 6.58 -35.00
N PHE A 64 35.39 6.00 -34.05
CA PHE A 64 35.55 4.54 -33.92
C PHE A 64 34.32 3.85 -33.30
N PHE A 65 33.46 4.61 -32.60
CA PHE A 65 32.25 4.12 -31.93
C PHE A 65 31.02 4.92 -32.36
N THR A 66 30.76 4.95 -33.67
CA THR A 66 29.50 5.51 -34.19
C THR A 66 28.31 4.70 -33.68
N ASP A 67 27.33 5.39 -33.07
CA ASP A 67 26.00 4.90 -32.65
C ASP A 67 25.93 3.81 -31.57
N SER A 68 26.98 3.60 -30.78
CA SER A 68 26.95 2.60 -29.70
C SER A 68 26.20 3.10 -28.47
N ILE A 69 24.92 2.73 -28.34
CA ILE A 69 24.10 2.88 -27.10
C ILE A 69 24.86 2.38 -25.87
N LEU A 70 25.72 1.37 -26.04
CA LEU A 70 26.59 0.82 -25.00
C LEU A 70 27.51 1.84 -24.34
N LEU A 71 28.08 2.80 -25.08
CA LEU A 71 28.93 3.83 -24.48
C LEU A 71 28.14 4.73 -23.53
N VAL A 72 26.94 5.15 -23.96
CA VAL A 72 26.03 5.94 -23.12
C VAL A 72 25.70 5.18 -21.84
N VAL A 73 25.42 3.87 -21.95
CA VAL A 73 25.13 3.02 -20.80
C VAL A 73 26.32 2.91 -19.86
N ILE A 74 27.53 2.67 -20.37
CA ILE A 74 28.75 2.53 -19.57
C ILE A 74 29.06 3.82 -18.81
N PHE A 75 29.06 4.98 -19.48
CA PHE A 75 29.32 6.26 -18.82
C PHE A 75 28.23 6.63 -17.81
N GLY A 76 26.96 6.31 -18.10
CA GLY A 76 25.86 6.45 -17.14
C GLY A 76 26.08 5.62 -15.88
N CYS A 77 26.42 4.34 -16.02
CA CYS A 77 26.69 3.45 -14.90
C CYS A 77 27.92 3.91 -14.09
N LEU A 78 29.00 4.32 -14.75
CA LEU A 78 30.20 4.84 -14.08
C LEU A 78 29.89 6.09 -13.25
N ALA A 79 29.10 7.02 -13.79
CA ALA A 79 28.66 8.21 -13.06
C ALA A 79 27.75 7.88 -11.87
N ALA A 80 26.85 6.90 -12.02
CA ALA A 80 25.99 6.46 -10.93
C ALA A 80 26.78 5.80 -9.79
N ILE A 81 27.75 4.94 -10.13
CA ILE A 81 28.63 4.27 -9.17
C ILE A 81 29.52 5.30 -8.46
N SER A 82 30.07 6.28 -9.18
CA SER A 82 30.85 7.35 -8.57
C SER A 82 30.00 8.24 -7.65
N GLY A 83 28.76 8.55 -8.05
CA GLY A 83 27.78 9.25 -7.22
C GLY A 83 27.50 8.51 -5.91
N TYR A 84 27.29 7.19 -5.95
CA TYR A 84 27.16 6.39 -4.72
C TYR A 84 28.44 6.37 -3.88
N GLY A 85 29.61 6.32 -4.52
CA GLY A 85 30.90 6.45 -3.84
C GLY A 85 30.99 7.75 -3.02
N ILE A 86 30.51 8.86 -3.58
CA ILE A 86 30.44 10.15 -2.88
C ILE A 86 29.44 10.09 -1.72
N ILE A 87 28.26 9.46 -1.90
CA ILE A 87 27.29 9.27 -0.80
C ILE A 87 27.95 8.53 0.37
N VAL A 88 28.62 7.41 0.11
CA VAL A 88 29.30 6.62 1.15
C VAL A 88 30.45 7.40 1.80
N PHE A 89 31.17 8.22 1.02
CA PHE A 89 32.23 9.08 1.53
C PHE A 89 31.68 10.14 2.49
N LEU A 90 30.57 10.79 2.14
CA LEU A 90 29.91 11.79 3.01
C LEU A 90 29.40 11.14 4.31
N GLU A 91 28.81 9.95 4.22
CA GLU A 91 28.30 9.21 5.37
C GLU A 91 29.43 8.77 6.32
N LYS A 92 30.52 8.21 5.79
CA LYS A 92 31.61 7.65 6.62
C LYS A 92 32.59 8.70 7.13
N THR A 93 33.00 9.64 6.28
CA THR A 93 34.07 10.59 6.60
C THR A 93 33.50 11.82 7.31
N LEU A 94 32.41 12.39 6.78
CA LEU A 94 31.82 13.63 7.31
C LEU A 94 30.67 13.39 8.30
N ARG A 95 30.28 12.13 8.53
CA ARG A 95 29.19 11.72 9.45
C ARG A 95 27.88 12.47 9.21
N VAL A 96 27.60 12.80 7.95
CA VAL A 96 26.36 13.45 7.55
C VAL A 96 25.21 12.44 7.53
N HIS A 97 24.01 12.85 7.92
CA HIS A 97 22.82 12.00 7.86
C HIS A 97 22.59 11.46 6.43
N LYS A 98 22.13 10.22 6.33
CA LYS A 98 22.01 9.52 5.05
C LYS A 98 21.12 10.26 4.05
N ASP A 99 19.98 10.78 4.49
CA ASP A 99 19.04 11.47 3.60
C ASP A 99 19.61 12.82 3.12
N ALA A 100 20.39 13.51 3.96
CA ALA A 100 21.07 14.75 3.57
C ALA A 100 22.17 14.49 2.53
N SER A 101 22.91 13.39 2.67
CA SER A 101 23.94 12.97 1.70
C SER A 101 23.31 12.62 0.33
N LEU A 102 22.16 11.95 0.33
CA LEU A 102 21.39 11.64 -0.87
C LEU A 102 20.93 12.92 -1.59
N CYS A 103 20.30 13.86 -0.87
CA CYS A 103 19.85 15.14 -1.44
C CYS A 103 21.01 15.98 -1.96
N PHE A 104 22.14 16.03 -1.25
CA PHE A 104 23.33 16.76 -1.69
C PHE A 104 23.84 16.25 -3.05
N VAL A 105 24.00 14.92 -3.18
CA VAL A 105 24.49 14.31 -4.42
C VAL A 105 23.49 14.51 -5.56
N LEU A 106 22.19 14.39 -5.29
CA LEU A 106 21.13 14.68 -6.27
C LEU A 106 21.27 16.10 -6.84
N VAL A 107 21.37 17.12 -5.99
CA VAL A 107 21.42 18.54 -6.42
C VAL A 107 22.71 18.84 -7.18
N VAL A 108 23.86 18.36 -6.70
CA VAL A 108 25.16 18.61 -7.34
C VAL A 108 25.24 17.96 -8.72
N PHE A 109 24.91 16.68 -8.84
CA PHE A 109 24.98 15.98 -10.13
C PHE A 109 23.93 16.48 -11.12
N PHE A 110 22.73 16.83 -10.65
CA PHE A 110 21.74 17.44 -11.51
C PHE A 110 22.20 18.81 -12.02
N GLY A 111 22.76 19.65 -11.14
CA GLY A 111 23.34 20.94 -11.53
C GLY A 111 24.47 20.78 -12.55
N LEU A 112 25.40 19.85 -12.33
CA LEU A 112 26.45 19.50 -13.30
C LEU A 112 25.88 19.05 -14.64
N GLY A 113 24.84 18.22 -14.62
CA GLY A 113 24.14 17.77 -15.81
C GLY A 113 23.49 18.93 -16.58
N VAL A 114 22.82 19.85 -15.90
CA VAL A 114 22.20 21.03 -16.52
C VAL A 114 23.26 21.95 -17.16
N ILE A 115 24.38 22.19 -16.48
CA ILE A 115 25.51 22.96 -17.02
C ILE A 115 26.03 22.29 -18.31
N LEU A 116 26.24 20.98 -18.26
CA LEU A 116 26.71 20.22 -19.42
C LEU A 116 25.72 20.25 -20.58
N THR A 117 24.41 20.15 -20.30
CA THR A 117 23.34 20.30 -21.29
C THR A 117 23.35 21.68 -21.94
N SER A 118 23.61 22.75 -21.17
CA SER A 118 23.76 24.11 -21.72
C SER A 118 24.93 24.18 -22.69
N TYR A 119 26.07 23.56 -22.36
CA TYR A 119 27.22 23.49 -23.27
C TYR A 119 26.91 22.70 -24.55
N VAL A 120 26.16 21.60 -24.45
CA VAL A 120 25.75 20.81 -25.63
C VAL A 120 24.82 21.60 -26.54
N LYS A 121 23.91 22.39 -25.95
CA LYS A 121 22.97 23.23 -26.70
C LYS A 121 23.68 24.18 -27.65
N ASP A 122 24.78 24.78 -27.19
CA ASP A 122 25.57 25.73 -27.99
C ASP A 122 26.42 25.02 -29.05
N CYS A 123 26.98 23.85 -28.73
CA CYS A 123 27.85 23.11 -29.65
C CYS A 123 27.09 22.33 -30.75
N CYS A 124 25.98 21.68 -30.39
CA CYS A 124 25.29 20.68 -31.22
C CYS A 124 23.77 20.65 -30.93
N PRO A 125 22.94 21.45 -31.64
CA PRO A 125 21.50 21.54 -31.36
C PRO A 125 20.74 20.22 -31.60
N LEU A 126 21.20 19.36 -32.52
CA LEU A 126 20.59 18.05 -32.76
C LEU A 126 20.76 17.09 -31.57
N LEU A 127 21.90 17.17 -30.88
CA LEU A 127 22.22 16.32 -29.73
C LEU A 127 21.42 16.78 -28.50
N TYR A 128 21.18 18.09 -28.37
CA TYR A 128 20.30 18.67 -27.36
C TYR A 128 18.87 18.10 -27.43
N ASN A 129 18.30 17.93 -28.63
CA ASN A 129 16.97 17.31 -28.77
C ASN A 129 16.95 15.85 -28.30
N ARG A 130 17.99 15.06 -28.60
CA ARG A 130 18.12 13.68 -28.07
C ARG A 130 18.27 13.66 -26.55
N ILE A 131 18.97 14.62 -25.97
CA ILE A 131 19.14 14.74 -24.51
C ILE A 131 17.82 15.12 -23.82
N ASN A 132 17.04 16.04 -24.39
CA ASN A 132 15.74 16.40 -23.83
C ASN A 132 14.79 15.19 -23.79
N ALA A 133 14.92 14.29 -24.77
CA ALA A 133 14.20 13.02 -24.77
C ALA A 133 14.59 12.12 -23.57
N TYR A 134 15.81 12.22 -23.04
CA TYR A 134 16.24 11.46 -21.84
C TYR A 134 15.67 12.01 -20.53
N LEU A 135 15.37 13.32 -20.46
CA LEU A 135 14.77 13.91 -19.27
C LEU A 135 13.31 13.48 -19.09
N TYR A 136 12.51 13.59 -20.15
CA TYR A 136 11.06 13.37 -20.11
C TYR A 136 10.62 12.00 -20.61
N GLY A 137 11.51 11.25 -21.26
CA GLY A 137 11.19 9.98 -21.93
C GLY A 137 10.44 10.23 -23.24
N GLN A 138 10.87 9.55 -24.30
CA GLN A 138 10.14 9.57 -25.58
C GLN A 138 10.06 8.17 -26.16
N ALA A 139 8.95 7.48 -25.86
CA ALA A 139 8.78 6.11 -26.31
C ALA A 139 8.69 5.98 -27.84
N ALA A 140 8.28 7.04 -28.55
CA ALA A 140 8.24 7.06 -30.02
C ALA A 140 9.62 6.86 -30.68
N THR A 141 10.72 7.04 -29.93
CA THR A 141 12.09 6.84 -30.44
C THR A 141 12.60 5.42 -30.21
N LEU A 142 11.83 4.56 -29.52
CA LEU A 142 12.20 3.18 -29.24
C LEU A 142 12.00 2.32 -30.48
N GLY A 143 13.09 1.76 -31.01
CA GLY A 143 13.06 0.74 -32.04
C GLY A 143 13.22 -0.68 -31.48
N TYR A 144 13.33 -1.65 -32.39
CA TYR A 144 13.53 -3.07 -32.06
C TYR A 144 14.79 -3.36 -31.24
N VAL A 145 15.87 -2.61 -31.44
CA VAL A 145 17.12 -2.78 -30.69
C VAL A 145 16.90 -2.48 -29.21
N GLU A 146 16.15 -1.43 -28.90
CA GLU A 146 15.87 -1.01 -27.53
C GLU A 146 14.87 -1.95 -26.85
N ALA A 147 13.90 -2.49 -27.59
CA ALA A 147 13.01 -3.54 -27.10
C ALA A 147 13.76 -4.84 -26.74
N LYS A 148 14.71 -5.27 -27.59
CA LYS A 148 15.58 -6.43 -27.29
C LYS A 148 16.47 -6.18 -26.07
N LEU A 149 17.01 -4.97 -25.93
CA LEU A 149 17.81 -4.58 -24.77
C LEU A 149 16.95 -4.60 -23.49
N ALA A 150 15.74 -4.03 -23.52
CA ALA A 150 14.80 -4.07 -22.40
C ALA A 150 14.45 -5.51 -21.99
N ALA A 151 14.18 -6.39 -22.96
CA ALA A 151 13.94 -7.80 -22.70
C ALA A 151 15.15 -8.51 -22.09
N PHE A 152 16.35 -8.23 -22.60
CA PHE A 152 17.60 -8.76 -22.04
C PHE A 152 17.81 -8.33 -20.60
N VAL A 153 17.66 -7.04 -20.29
CA VAL A 153 17.79 -6.50 -18.93
C VAL A 153 16.71 -7.09 -18.00
N PHE A 154 15.48 -7.29 -18.48
CA PHE A 154 14.42 -7.94 -17.71
C PHE A 154 14.74 -9.38 -17.36
N VAL A 155 15.13 -10.19 -18.34
CA VAL A 155 15.53 -11.58 -18.09
C VAL A 155 16.73 -11.64 -17.15
N LEU A 156 17.77 -10.81 -17.38
CA LEU A 156 18.96 -10.73 -16.52
C LEU A 156 18.61 -10.32 -15.08
N SER A 157 17.65 -9.42 -14.91
CA SER A 157 17.19 -8.99 -13.59
C SER A 157 16.52 -10.10 -12.79
N ILE A 158 15.62 -10.86 -13.44
CA ILE A 158 14.91 -11.97 -12.81
C ILE A 158 15.87 -13.10 -12.47
N THR A 159 16.77 -13.47 -13.39
CA THR A 159 17.74 -14.54 -13.14
C THR A 159 18.68 -14.18 -12.00
N THR A 160 19.14 -12.93 -11.93
CA THR A 160 19.99 -12.48 -10.83
C THR A 160 19.25 -12.45 -9.51
N LEU A 161 18.02 -11.92 -9.47
CA LEU A 161 17.20 -11.97 -8.26
C LEU A 161 16.95 -13.40 -7.81
N TRP A 162 16.67 -14.32 -8.74
CA TRP A 162 16.43 -15.72 -8.41
C TRP A 162 17.68 -16.39 -7.83
N TRP A 163 18.86 -16.16 -8.42
CA TRP A 163 20.12 -16.73 -7.95
C TRP A 163 20.56 -16.15 -6.60
N TRP A 164 20.41 -14.83 -6.41
CA TRP A 164 20.88 -14.12 -5.21
C TRP A 164 19.76 -13.86 -4.18
N TYR A 165 18.57 -14.44 -4.37
CA TYR A 165 17.35 -14.17 -3.59
C TYR A 165 17.60 -14.24 -2.08
N ARG A 166 18.16 -15.37 -1.63
CA ARG A 166 18.41 -15.63 -0.21
C ARG A 166 19.39 -14.63 0.39
N GLN A 167 20.44 -14.28 -0.35
CA GLN A 167 21.50 -13.41 0.16
C GLN A 167 21.03 -11.94 0.24
N ILE A 168 20.32 -11.48 -0.79
CA ILE A 168 19.78 -10.10 -0.87
C ILE A 168 18.79 -9.85 0.27
N ILE A 169 17.85 -10.76 0.49
CA ILE A 169 16.79 -10.57 1.49
C ILE A 169 17.35 -10.54 2.91
N VAL A 170 18.18 -11.51 3.28
CA VAL A 170 18.76 -11.56 4.62
C VAL A 170 19.55 -10.28 4.90
N THR A 171 20.33 -9.80 3.93
CA THR A 171 21.10 -8.55 4.05
C THR A 171 20.23 -7.30 4.20
N ILE A 172 19.02 -7.28 3.62
CA ILE A 172 18.10 -6.14 3.71
C ILE A 172 17.39 -6.09 5.07
N PHE A 173 16.98 -7.24 5.61
CA PHE A 173 16.28 -7.31 6.89
C PHE A 173 17.24 -7.13 8.08
N ASP A 174 18.38 -7.81 8.06
CA ASP A 174 19.35 -7.75 9.14
C ASP A 174 20.77 -7.99 8.61
N LYS A 175 21.54 -6.89 8.56
CA LYS A 175 22.93 -6.91 8.09
C LYS A 175 23.85 -7.65 9.06
N ASP A 176 23.57 -7.59 10.36
CA ASP A 176 24.41 -8.21 11.39
C ASP A 176 24.18 -9.71 11.38
N TYR A 177 22.94 -10.16 11.29
CA TYR A 177 22.59 -11.57 11.10
C TYR A 177 23.14 -12.15 9.79
N ALA A 178 23.13 -11.37 8.69
CA ALA A 178 23.76 -11.80 7.44
C ALA A 178 25.26 -12.05 7.63
N SER A 179 25.95 -11.19 8.38
CA SER A 179 27.39 -11.30 8.61
C SER A 179 27.77 -12.50 9.49
N THR A 180 26.96 -12.84 10.50
CA THR A 180 27.19 -14.02 11.36
C THR A 180 26.92 -15.33 10.64
N CYS A 181 26.00 -15.32 9.67
CA CYS A 181 25.75 -16.44 8.76
C CYS A 181 26.85 -16.63 7.69
N GLY A 182 27.91 -15.81 7.70
CA GLY A 182 29.01 -15.87 6.73
C GLY A 182 28.65 -15.34 5.33
N LEU A 183 27.50 -14.65 5.19
CA LEU A 183 27.10 -14.04 3.93
C LEU A 183 27.82 -12.69 3.78
N SER A 184 28.44 -12.48 2.61
CA SER A 184 29.11 -11.22 2.33
C SER A 184 28.10 -10.11 2.05
N THR A 185 27.87 -9.26 3.05
CA THR A 185 26.99 -8.09 2.96
C THR A 185 27.45 -7.10 1.90
N ARG A 186 28.78 -6.98 1.70
CA ARG A 186 29.37 -6.10 0.67
C ARG A 186 28.95 -6.53 -0.73
N VAL A 187 28.98 -7.83 -1.01
CA VAL A 187 28.67 -8.32 -2.36
C VAL A 187 27.19 -8.14 -2.67
N SER A 188 26.28 -8.45 -1.74
CA SER A 188 24.85 -8.21 -1.93
C SER A 188 24.51 -6.74 -2.14
N GLY A 189 25.12 -5.85 -1.35
CA GLY A 189 24.95 -4.41 -1.54
C GLY A 189 25.42 -3.94 -2.93
N SER A 190 26.58 -4.41 -3.38
CA SER A 190 27.10 -4.11 -4.72
C SER A 190 26.21 -4.65 -5.84
N VAL A 191 25.68 -5.88 -5.71
CA VAL A 191 24.77 -6.47 -6.70
C VAL A 191 23.50 -5.62 -6.82
N ILE A 192 22.88 -5.25 -5.71
CA ILE A 192 21.68 -4.40 -5.72
C ILE A 192 21.97 -3.07 -6.43
N LEU A 193 23.09 -2.42 -6.10
CA LEU A 193 23.47 -1.16 -6.71
C LEU A 193 23.72 -1.27 -8.21
N ILE A 194 24.52 -2.26 -8.65
CA ILE A 194 24.86 -2.46 -10.06
C ILE A 194 23.58 -2.66 -10.88
N PHE A 195 22.62 -3.43 -10.37
CA PHE A 195 21.37 -3.66 -11.09
C PHE A 195 20.43 -2.46 -11.07
N ILE A 196 20.32 -1.73 -9.97
CA ILE A 196 19.51 -0.50 -9.93
C ILE A 196 20.07 0.52 -10.92
N THR A 197 21.39 0.73 -10.93
CA THR A 197 22.03 1.66 -11.87
C THR A 197 21.85 1.21 -13.32
N LEU A 198 22.01 -0.08 -13.62
CA LEU A 198 21.76 -0.66 -14.94
C LEU A 198 20.30 -0.44 -15.40
N VAL A 199 19.32 -0.69 -14.52
CA VAL A 199 17.89 -0.55 -14.82
C VAL A 199 17.52 0.92 -15.02
N ILE A 200 18.04 1.83 -14.19
CA ILE A 200 17.86 3.27 -14.35
C ILE A 200 18.35 3.69 -15.73
N VAL A 201 19.61 3.42 -16.04
CA VAL A 201 20.28 3.82 -17.28
C VAL A 201 19.60 3.24 -18.52
N SER A 202 19.19 1.97 -18.47
CA SER A 202 18.42 1.33 -19.54
C SER A 202 17.01 1.93 -19.70
N GLY A 203 16.40 2.42 -18.62
CA GLY A 203 15.04 2.94 -18.62
C GLY A 203 14.92 4.43 -18.92
N VAL A 204 16.02 5.19 -18.84
CA VAL A 204 16.06 6.64 -19.07
C VAL A 204 15.42 7.03 -20.41
N ARG A 205 15.72 6.32 -21.50
CA ARG A 205 15.18 6.65 -22.83
C ARG A 205 13.65 6.52 -22.91
N SER A 206 13.10 5.51 -22.24
CA SER A 206 11.71 5.13 -22.36
C SER A 206 10.80 5.99 -21.49
N VAL A 207 11.08 6.05 -20.19
CA VAL A 207 10.22 6.70 -19.19
C VAL A 207 10.74 8.10 -18.86
N GLY A 208 12.04 8.34 -18.96
CA GLY A 208 12.69 9.59 -18.56
C GLY A 208 13.31 9.50 -17.16
N ILE A 209 14.43 10.21 -16.94
CA ILE A 209 15.17 10.21 -15.67
C ILE A 209 14.30 10.68 -14.51
N ILE A 210 13.49 11.72 -14.72
CA ILE A 210 12.67 12.31 -13.66
C ILE A 210 11.52 11.37 -13.26
N LEU A 211 11.03 10.59 -14.21
CA LEU A 211 9.79 9.83 -14.08
C LEU A 211 10.05 8.37 -13.68
N ILE A 212 11.27 7.86 -13.92
CA ILE A 212 11.65 6.50 -13.53
C ILE A 212 11.69 6.34 -12.00
N SER A 213 12.04 7.39 -11.25
CA SER A 213 12.02 7.39 -9.78
C SER A 213 10.62 7.08 -9.23
N SER A 214 9.57 7.56 -9.92
CA SER A 214 8.18 7.26 -9.56
C SER A 214 7.86 5.78 -9.77
N MET A 215 8.39 5.15 -10.82
CA MET A 215 8.20 3.71 -11.06
C MET A 215 8.93 2.81 -10.06
N PHE A 216 10.02 3.29 -9.45
CA PHE A 216 10.68 2.57 -8.35
C PHE A 216 9.84 2.57 -7.06
N VAL A 217 8.94 3.53 -6.86
CA VAL A 217 8.19 3.67 -5.60
C VAL A 217 6.72 3.25 -5.75
N ALA A 218 6.02 3.75 -6.77
CA ALA A 218 4.57 3.61 -6.86
C ALA A 218 4.09 2.15 -7.02
N PRO A 219 4.43 1.39 -8.08
CA PRO A 219 3.96 0.01 -8.22
C PRO A 219 4.35 -0.91 -7.04
N PRO A 220 5.57 -0.82 -6.47
CA PRO A 220 5.91 -1.54 -5.24
C PRO A 220 5.05 -1.16 -4.03
N LEU A 221 4.74 0.12 -3.86
CA LEU A 221 3.88 0.59 -2.78
C LEU A 221 2.45 0.03 -2.92
N ALA A 222 1.91 0.00 -4.15
CA ALA A 222 0.63 -0.64 -4.44
C ALA A 222 0.65 -2.13 -4.08
N ALA A 223 1.70 -2.85 -4.47
CA ALA A 223 1.84 -4.28 -4.22
C ALA A 223 1.97 -4.62 -2.73
N HIS A 224 2.78 -3.86 -1.99
CA HIS A 224 2.96 -4.02 -0.54
C HIS A 224 1.65 -3.83 0.23
N GLN A 225 0.77 -2.95 -0.25
CA GLN A 225 -0.51 -2.71 0.39
C GLN A 225 -1.51 -3.88 0.25
N LEU A 226 -1.31 -4.78 -0.72
CA LEU A 226 -2.18 -5.93 -0.97
C LEU A 226 -1.70 -7.21 -0.27
N SER A 227 -0.40 -7.36 -0.01
CA SER A 227 0.16 -8.59 0.55
C SER A 227 1.36 -8.33 1.47
N ASP A 228 1.51 -9.14 2.52
CA ASP A 228 2.69 -9.13 3.41
C ASP A 228 3.72 -10.20 3.03
N ARG A 229 3.42 -11.05 2.04
CA ARG A 229 4.33 -12.12 1.61
C ARG A 229 5.27 -11.58 0.54
N LEU A 230 6.56 -11.54 0.83
CA LEU A 230 7.59 -10.95 -0.03
C LEU A 230 7.58 -11.46 -1.48
N ASN A 231 7.44 -12.78 -1.69
CA ASN A 231 7.30 -13.37 -3.03
C ASN A 231 6.09 -12.83 -3.80
N ILE A 232 4.96 -12.62 -3.11
CA ILE A 232 3.73 -12.10 -3.70
C ILE A 232 3.91 -10.60 -4.02
N ILE A 233 4.62 -9.85 -3.16
CA ILE A 233 4.93 -8.44 -3.41
C ILE A 233 5.78 -8.30 -4.68
N PHE A 234 6.80 -9.12 -4.88
CA PHE A 234 7.60 -9.12 -6.13
C PHE A 234 6.76 -9.41 -7.37
N LEU A 235 5.88 -10.41 -7.30
CA LEU A 235 5.00 -10.76 -8.42
C LEU A 235 4.02 -9.61 -8.72
N LEU A 236 3.33 -9.09 -7.70
CA LEU A 236 2.33 -8.03 -7.85
C LEU A 236 2.95 -6.72 -8.32
N SER A 237 4.12 -6.35 -7.80
CA SER A 237 4.82 -5.12 -8.22
C SER A 237 5.27 -5.19 -9.68
N CYS A 238 5.81 -6.34 -10.10
CA CYS A 238 6.16 -6.59 -11.50
C CYS A 238 4.91 -6.50 -12.41
N LEU A 239 3.80 -7.12 -12.02
CA LEU A 239 2.53 -7.06 -12.75
C LEU A 239 1.97 -5.63 -12.81
N PHE A 240 1.92 -4.91 -11.69
CA PHE A 240 1.44 -3.53 -11.65
C PHE A 240 2.33 -2.58 -12.44
N GLY A 241 3.66 -2.75 -12.38
CA GLY A 241 4.59 -2.00 -13.23
C GLY A 241 4.33 -2.24 -14.71
N GLY A 242 4.18 -3.51 -15.11
CA GLY A 242 3.84 -3.88 -16.48
C GLY A 242 2.49 -3.32 -16.95
N ILE A 243 1.46 -3.41 -16.12
CA ILE A 243 0.12 -2.84 -16.41
C ILE A 243 0.21 -1.32 -16.57
N CYS A 244 0.95 -0.62 -15.70
CA CYS A 244 1.13 0.84 -15.82
C CYS A 244 1.86 1.22 -17.10
N GLY A 245 2.94 0.50 -17.46
CA GLY A 245 3.68 0.72 -18.70
C GLY A 245 2.84 0.42 -19.95
N ALA A 246 2.04 -0.65 -19.92
CA ALA A 246 1.17 -1.07 -21.01
C ALA A 246 0.05 -0.07 -21.24
N LEU A 247 -0.70 0.25 -20.18
CA LEU A 247 -1.79 1.21 -20.24
C LEU A 247 -1.27 2.61 -20.59
N GLY A 248 -0.13 3.03 -20.04
CA GLY A 248 0.42 4.36 -20.32
C GLY A 248 0.88 4.54 -21.76
N SER A 249 1.58 3.56 -22.32
CA SER A 249 1.98 3.59 -23.73
C SER A 249 0.78 3.47 -24.68
N TYR A 250 -0.19 2.59 -24.35
CA TYR A 250 -1.42 2.43 -25.13
C TYR A 250 -2.28 3.71 -25.15
N ILE A 251 -2.53 4.29 -23.97
CA ILE A 251 -3.32 5.52 -23.82
C ILE A 251 -2.65 6.68 -24.54
N SER A 252 -1.32 6.84 -24.40
CA SER A 252 -0.58 7.90 -25.11
C SER A 252 -0.80 7.86 -26.62
N VAL A 253 -0.74 6.67 -27.23
CA VAL A 253 -0.92 6.53 -28.68
C VAL A 253 -2.38 6.62 -29.09
N ALA A 254 -3.30 5.99 -28.35
CA ALA A 254 -4.72 6.07 -28.64
C ALA A 254 -5.24 7.52 -28.64
N PHE A 255 -4.81 8.32 -27.66
CA PHE A 255 -5.16 9.75 -27.61
C PHE A 255 -4.49 10.55 -28.73
N THR A 256 -3.24 10.27 -29.07
CA THR A 256 -2.53 10.95 -30.17
C THR A 256 -3.22 10.69 -31.52
N CYS A 257 -3.62 9.45 -31.80
CA CYS A 257 -4.35 9.09 -33.02
C CYS A 257 -5.76 9.73 -33.05
N TYR A 258 -6.46 9.76 -31.91
CA TYR A 258 -7.78 10.40 -31.83
C TYR A 258 -7.71 11.92 -32.05
N ALA A 259 -6.75 12.59 -31.41
CA ALA A 259 -6.55 14.03 -31.52
C ALA A 259 -6.11 14.47 -32.93
N SER A 260 -5.32 13.64 -33.63
CA SER A 260 -4.89 13.92 -35.00
C SER A 260 -6.05 14.07 -36.00
N GLY A 261 -7.24 13.55 -35.68
CA GLY A 261 -8.45 13.70 -36.50
C GLY A 261 -9.19 15.03 -36.33
N HIS A 262 -8.94 15.80 -35.26
CA HIS A 262 -9.65 17.05 -34.96
C HIS A 262 -8.66 18.17 -34.61
N ARG A 263 -8.19 18.91 -35.63
CA ARG A 263 -7.44 20.18 -35.55
C ARG A 263 -6.38 20.27 -34.42
N GLY A 264 -5.22 19.66 -34.67
CA GLY A 264 -3.99 19.91 -33.92
C GLY A 264 -3.30 18.62 -33.47
N VAL A 265 -1.99 18.51 -33.72
CA VAL A 265 -1.18 17.38 -33.23
C VAL A 265 -0.82 17.65 -31.77
N ILE A 266 -1.74 17.32 -30.85
CA ILE A 266 -1.44 17.28 -29.42
C ILE A 266 -0.88 15.88 -29.12
N THR A 267 0.44 15.77 -28.94
CA THR A 267 1.09 14.53 -28.49
C THR A 267 1.20 14.52 -26.98
N PHE A 268 0.68 13.47 -26.35
CA PHE A 268 0.88 13.28 -24.91
C PHE A 268 2.17 12.50 -24.68
N PRO A 269 3.14 13.03 -23.91
CA PRO A 269 4.37 12.32 -23.60
C PRO A 269 4.08 11.04 -22.80
N THR A 270 4.72 9.94 -23.19
CA THR A 270 4.47 8.62 -22.61
C THR A 270 4.90 8.52 -21.15
N GLY A 271 6.03 9.13 -20.78
CA GLY A 271 6.56 9.06 -19.41
C GLY A 271 5.58 9.61 -18.37
N PRO A 272 5.11 10.88 -18.47
CA PRO A 272 4.16 11.45 -17.52
C PRO A 272 2.85 10.66 -17.43
N LEU A 273 2.34 10.15 -18.54
CA LEU A 273 1.13 9.32 -18.55
C LEU A 273 1.31 8.02 -17.76
N VAL A 274 2.45 7.33 -17.92
CA VAL A 274 2.77 6.13 -17.14
C VAL A 274 2.80 6.45 -15.63
N VAL A 275 3.37 7.60 -15.25
CA VAL A 275 3.40 8.03 -13.84
C VAL A 275 1.99 8.33 -13.32
N VAL A 276 1.17 9.06 -14.07
CA VAL A 276 -0.23 9.34 -13.67
C VAL A 276 -1.02 8.06 -13.48
N ILE A 277 -0.87 7.07 -14.37
CA ILE A 277 -1.55 5.78 -14.25
C ILE A 277 -1.05 5.01 -13.03
N SER A 278 0.26 5.01 -12.76
CA SER A 278 0.80 4.38 -11.56
C SER A 278 0.32 5.06 -10.27
N GLY A 279 0.20 6.39 -10.27
CA GLY A 279 -0.34 7.19 -9.17
C GLY A 279 -1.81 6.89 -8.93
N CYS A 280 -2.60 6.77 -10.00
CA CYS A 280 -4.00 6.37 -9.90
C CYS A 280 -4.15 4.94 -9.37
N LEU A 281 -3.36 4.00 -9.90
CA LEU A 281 -3.39 2.60 -9.47
C LEU A 281 -2.98 2.46 -7.99
N THR A 282 -1.92 3.14 -7.55
CA THR A 282 -1.50 3.16 -6.14
C THR A 282 -2.57 3.75 -5.23
N LEU A 283 -3.18 4.86 -5.63
CA LEU A 283 -4.25 5.49 -4.86
C LEU A 283 -5.45 4.55 -4.73
N LEU A 284 -5.85 3.87 -5.81
CA LEU A 284 -6.90 2.85 -5.76
C LEU A 284 -6.55 1.70 -4.82
N CYS A 285 -5.33 1.15 -4.91
CA CYS A 285 -4.86 0.11 -4.00
C CYS A 285 -4.84 0.57 -2.53
N LEU A 286 -4.45 1.83 -2.26
CA LEU A 286 -4.47 2.42 -0.93
C LEU A 286 -5.90 2.56 -0.37
N ILE A 287 -6.86 2.94 -1.20
CA ILE A 287 -8.27 3.08 -0.79
C ILE A 287 -8.92 1.72 -0.51
N PHE A 288 -8.70 0.75 -1.40
CA PHE A 288 -9.41 -0.55 -1.38
C PHE A 288 -8.69 -1.68 -0.62
N SER A 289 -7.49 -1.44 -0.08
CA SER A 289 -6.73 -2.49 0.58
C SER A 289 -7.49 -3.18 1.73
N PRO A 290 -7.44 -4.52 1.82
CA PRO A 290 -8.22 -5.29 2.78
C PRO A 290 -7.83 -5.05 4.26
N LYS A 291 -6.57 -4.68 4.53
CA LYS A 291 -6.07 -4.50 5.91
C LYS A 291 -6.03 -3.06 6.37
N SER A 292 -5.59 -2.17 5.48
CA SER A 292 -5.29 -0.77 5.79
C SER A 292 -6.09 0.22 4.96
N GLY A 293 -6.94 -0.27 4.05
CA GLY A 293 -7.80 0.56 3.22
C GLY A 293 -8.72 1.44 4.05
N TRP A 294 -8.86 2.69 3.63
CA TRP A 294 -9.72 3.64 4.32
C TRP A 294 -11.18 3.22 4.22
N VAL A 295 -11.59 2.69 3.06
CA VAL A 295 -12.95 2.20 2.82
C VAL A 295 -13.22 0.93 3.59
N THR A 296 -12.29 -0.03 3.61
CA THR A 296 -12.47 -1.30 4.34
C THR A 296 -12.53 -1.06 5.84
N ARG A 297 -11.72 -0.15 6.38
CA ARG A 297 -11.81 0.31 7.78
C ARG A 297 -13.13 1.00 8.08
N TYR A 298 -13.59 1.88 7.19
CA TYR A 298 -14.87 2.57 7.36
C TYR A 298 -16.05 1.59 7.35
N ILE A 299 -16.09 0.65 6.41
CA ILE A 299 -17.12 -0.39 6.32
C ILE A 299 -17.08 -1.26 7.58
N ARG A 300 -15.91 -1.74 8.02
CA ARG A 300 -15.79 -2.56 9.23
C ARG A 300 -16.28 -1.81 10.47
N ARG A 301 -15.93 -0.53 10.61
CA ARG A 301 -16.43 0.33 11.71
C ARG A 301 -17.95 0.51 11.66
N LYS A 302 -18.53 0.73 10.48
CA LYS A 302 -19.98 0.89 10.32
C LYS A 302 -20.73 -0.42 10.58
N CYS A 303 -20.25 -1.55 10.07
CA CYS A 303 -20.83 -2.87 10.35
C CYS A 303 -20.74 -3.20 11.84
N PHE A 304 -19.58 -2.99 12.47
CA PHE A 304 -19.41 -3.20 13.91
C PHE A 304 -20.34 -2.29 14.73
N SER A 305 -20.40 -0.99 14.40
CA SER A 305 -21.33 -0.05 15.05
C SER A 305 -22.80 -0.45 14.84
N PHE A 306 -23.15 -1.01 13.68
CA PHE A 306 -24.49 -1.51 13.43
C PHE A 306 -24.82 -2.71 14.33
N SER A 307 -23.94 -3.71 14.41
CA SER A 307 -24.10 -4.88 15.29
C SER A 307 -24.14 -4.49 16.77
N LYS A 308 -23.20 -3.66 17.25
CA LYS A 308 -23.19 -3.14 18.64
C LYS A 308 -24.53 -2.50 19.01
N ASN A 309 -25.06 -1.67 18.12
CA ASN A 309 -26.35 -1.03 18.35
C ASN A 309 -27.54 -2.01 18.40
N GLN A 310 -27.50 -3.13 17.67
CA GLN A 310 -28.55 -4.15 17.79
C GLN A 310 -28.48 -4.88 19.12
N GLU A 311 -27.27 -5.17 19.59
CA GLU A 311 -27.03 -5.81 20.88
C GLU A 311 -27.43 -4.89 22.04
N HIS A 312 -27.16 -3.59 21.95
CA HIS A 312 -27.65 -2.60 22.90
C HIS A 312 -29.18 -2.55 22.96
N LEU A 313 -29.90 -2.66 21.83
CA LEU A 313 -31.37 -2.75 21.86
C LEU A 313 -31.86 -3.99 22.61
N LEU A 314 -31.19 -5.14 22.45
CA LEU A 314 -31.51 -6.35 23.21
C LEU A 314 -31.26 -6.16 24.72
N LYS A 315 -30.18 -5.47 25.11
CA LYS A 315 -29.94 -5.12 26.52
C LYS A 315 -31.05 -4.23 27.08
N VAL A 316 -31.50 -3.21 26.33
CA VAL A 316 -32.62 -2.36 26.75
C VAL A 316 -33.88 -3.21 26.99
N PHE A 317 -34.22 -4.13 26.09
CA PHE A 317 -35.35 -5.04 26.31
C PHE A 317 -35.15 -5.97 27.52
N TRP A 318 -33.92 -6.40 27.82
CA TRP A 318 -33.63 -7.20 29.01
C TRP A 318 -33.84 -6.41 30.30
N TYR A 319 -33.44 -5.15 30.35
CA TYR A 319 -33.67 -4.30 31.51
C TYR A 319 -35.17 -4.10 31.78
N PHE A 320 -35.99 -3.92 30.73
CA PHE A 320 -37.45 -3.90 30.89
C PHE A 320 -38.00 -5.22 31.46
N LEU A 321 -37.40 -6.34 31.09
CA LEU A 321 -37.78 -7.66 31.62
C LEU A 321 -37.36 -7.81 33.10
N GLU A 322 -36.20 -7.27 33.51
CA GLU A 322 -35.79 -7.18 34.92
C GLU A 322 -36.75 -6.29 35.73
N ASP A 323 -37.25 -5.20 35.14
CA ASP A 323 -38.24 -4.28 35.73
C ASP A 323 -39.68 -4.84 35.73
N GLN A 324 -39.89 -6.13 35.42
CA GLN A 324 -41.20 -6.80 35.36
C GLN A 324 -42.17 -6.23 34.31
N ILE A 325 -41.65 -5.62 33.24
CA ILE A 325 -42.43 -5.10 32.11
C ILE A 325 -42.18 -6.00 30.88
N PRO A 326 -42.98 -7.07 30.67
CA PRO A 326 -42.73 -8.04 29.60
C PRO A 326 -43.00 -7.48 28.19
N GLU A 327 -43.88 -6.48 28.07
CA GLU A 327 -44.27 -5.89 26.80
C GLU A 327 -44.16 -4.37 26.85
N VAL A 328 -43.42 -3.80 25.89
CA VAL A 328 -43.09 -2.38 25.91
C VAL A 328 -43.61 -1.70 24.65
N GLY A 329 -44.29 -0.57 24.82
CA GLY A 329 -44.71 0.30 23.72
C GLY A 329 -43.55 1.17 23.19
N ALA A 330 -43.68 1.69 21.96
CA ALA A 330 -42.59 2.48 21.35
C ALA A 330 -42.24 3.76 22.12
N ARG A 331 -43.24 4.39 22.76
CA ARG A 331 -43.02 5.61 23.56
C ARG A 331 -42.24 5.30 24.83
N ASP A 332 -42.70 4.31 25.59
CA ASP A 332 -42.07 3.90 26.84
C ASP A 332 -40.65 3.40 26.61
N PHE A 333 -40.41 2.69 25.49
CA PHE A 333 -39.08 2.25 25.09
C PHE A 333 -38.09 3.41 24.91
N VAL A 334 -38.49 4.47 24.19
CA VAL A 334 -37.64 5.65 23.93
C VAL A 334 -37.45 6.51 25.19
N CYS A 335 -38.46 6.56 26.05
CA CYS A 335 -38.41 7.32 27.29
C CYS A 335 -37.58 6.64 28.39
N SER A 336 -37.17 5.38 28.22
CA SER A 336 -36.37 4.68 29.23
C SER A 336 -34.98 5.29 29.39
N HIS A 337 -34.52 5.35 30.64
CA HIS A 337 -33.17 5.82 30.98
C HIS A 337 -32.10 5.03 30.22
N LYS A 338 -32.22 3.69 30.17
CA LYS A 338 -31.25 2.82 29.50
C LYS A 338 -31.22 3.04 27.98
N TYR A 339 -32.35 3.33 27.33
CA TYR A 339 -32.33 3.69 25.91
C TYR A 339 -31.62 5.03 25.68
N GLN A 340 -31.90 6.03 26.52
CA GLN A 340 -31.27 7.36 26.42
C GLN A 340 -29.76 7.31 26.67
N GLU A 341 -29.31 6.46 27.60
CA GLU A 341 -27.90 6.19 27.89
C GLU A 341 -27.15 5.66 26.66
N TYR A 342 -27.69 4.65 25.97
CA TYR A 342 -27.01 4.05 24.80
C TYR A 342 -27.18 4.85 23.49
N PHE A 343 -28.33 5.48 23.26
CA PHE A 343 -28.67 6.06 21.96
C PHE A 343 -28.82 7.59 21.96
N GLY A 344 -28.99 8.22 23.12
CA GLY A 344 -29.32 9.63 23.28
C GLY A 344 -30.79 9.94 22.92
N PRO A 345 -31.15 11.22 22.68
CA PRO A 345 -32.50 11.66 22.31
C PRO A 345 -32.81 11.34 20.84
N LYS A 346 -32.78 10.05 20.48
CA LYS A 346 -33.08 9.55 19.14
C LYS A 346 -34.48 8.93 19.08
N PRO A 347 -35.15 8.99 17.92
CA PRO A 347 -36.45 8.35 17.75
C PRO A 347 -36.33 6.82 17.76
N PHE A 348 -37.45 6.16 18.04
CA PHE A 348 -37.56 4.70 18.04
C PHE A 348 -37.01 4.08 16.75
N PRO A 349 -36.01 3.17 16.82
CA PRO A 349 -35.28 2.69 15.66
C PRO A 349 -36.06 1.59 14.92
N ARG A 350 -37.12 1.98 14.21
CA ARG A 350 -38.06 1.08 13.53
C ARG A 350 -37.38 0.02 12.66
N LEU A 351 -36.40 0.43 11.85
CA LEU A 351 -35.69 -0.48 10.95
C LEU A 351 -34.89 -1.56 11.69
N ARG A 352 -34.27 -1.21 12.83
CA ARG A 352 -33.46 -2.16 13.60
C ARG A 352 -34.33 -3.14 14.37
N ILE A 353 -35.46 -2.66 14.90
CA ILE A 353 -36.41 -3.50 15.63
C ILE A 353 -37.10 -4.46 14.66
N TRP A 354 -37.48 -3.97 13.48
CA TRP A 354 -37.94 -4.83 12.39
C TRP A 354 -36.91 -5.90 12.00
N LEU A 355 -35.61 -5.55 11.93
CA LEU A 355 -34.56 -6.55 11.68
C LEU A 355 -34.47 -7.60 12.81
N LEU A 356 -34.62 -7.19 14.07
CA LEU A 356 -34.65 -8.09 15.23
C LEU A 356 -35.89 -9.00 15.23
N GLU A 357 -37.04 -8.50 14.75
CA GLU A 357 -38.25 -9.29 14.51
C GLU A 357 -37.99 -10.34 13.42
N CYS A 358 -37.40 -9.96 12.28
CA CYS A 358 -37.04 -10.89 11.21
C CYS A 358 -36.03 -11.96 11.65
N GLN A 359 -35.12 -11.64 12.58
CA GLN A 359 -34.19 -12.59 13.18
C GLN A 359 -34.84 -13.51 14.24
N GLY A 360 -36.11 -13.25 14.59
CA GLY A 360 -36.86 -13.99 15.62
C GLY A 360 -36.40 -13.71 17.05
N LEU A 361 -35.71 -12.60 17.29
CA LEU A 361 -35.22 -12.21 18.63
C LEU A 361 -36.25 -11.37 19.41
N VAL A 362 -37.09 -10.63 18.69
CA VAL A 362 -38.16 -9.80 19.25
C VAL A 362 -39.49 -10.25 18.67
N LYS A 363 -40.54 -10.30 19.50
CA LYS A 363 -41.93 -10.54 19.11
C LYS A 363 -42.71 -9.25 19.21
N ARG A 364 -43.71 -9.09 18.35
CA ARG A 364 -44.61 -7.94 18.36
C ARG A 364 -46.05 -8.40 18.55
N GLN A 365 -46.75 -7.82 19.52
CA GLN A 365 -48.18 -8.02 19.80
C GLN A 365 -48.81 -6.64 20.03
N ASP A 366 -49.88 -6.29 19.31
CA ASP A 366 -50.66 -5.05 19.50
C ASP A 366 -49.84 -3.76 19.68
N TYR A 367 -48.85 -3.55 18.80
CA TYR A 367 -47.91 -2.40 18.84
C TYR A 367 -47.01 -2.33 20.08
N ARG A 368 -46.88 -3.45 20.80
CA ARG A 368 -45.89 -3.67 21.86
C ARG A 368 -44.88 -4.72 21.42
N TRP A 369 -43.67 -4.59 21.96
CA TRP A 369 -42.54 -5.47 21.65
C TRP A 369 -42.08 -6.20 22.91
N SER A 370 -41.74 -7.49 22.75
CA SER A 370 -41.21 -8.34 23.82
C SER A 370 -40.08 -9.23 23.30
N LEU A 371 -39.19 -9.69 24.19
CA LEU A 371 -38.14 -10.63 23.80
C LEU A 371 -38.71 -12.02 23.55
N SER A 372 -38.29 -12.67 22.45
CA SER A 372 -38.51 -14.11 22.27
C SER A 372 -37.59 -14.91 23.20
N GLU A 373 -37.83 -16.22 23.38
CA GLU A 373 -36.91 -17.08 24.15
C GLU A 373 -35.47 -17.06 23.62
N LYS A 374 -35.32 -16.99 22.29
CA LYS A 374 -34.02 -16.82 21.63
C LYS A 374 -33.41 -15.44 21.94
N GLY A 375 -34.23 -14.39 21.93
CA GLY A 375 -33.84 -13.03 22.31
C GLY A 375 -33.38 -12.93 23.76
N LYS A 376 -34.14 -13.51 24.69
CA LYS A 376 -33.80 -13.60 26.12
C LYS A 376 -32.45 -14.29 26.31
N SER A 377 -32.23 -15.43 25.67
CA SER A 377 -30.96 -16.17 25.76
C SER A 377 -29.78 -15.34 25.26
N ARG A 378 -29.93 -14.61 24.14
CA ARG A 378 -28.87 -13.75 23.59
C ARG A 378 -28.61 -12.53 24.47
N ALA A 379 -29.66 -11.87 24.95
CA ALA A 379 -29.56 -10.73 25.84
C ALA A 379 -28.92 -11.12 27.19
N LYS A 380 -29.29 -12.28 27.74
CA LYS A 380 -28.68 -12.86 28.94
C LYS A 380 -27.16 -13.01 28.81
N LYS A 381 -26.67 -13.53 27.68
CA LYS A 381 -25.22 -13.64 27.41
C LYS A 381 -24.54 -12.28 27.40
N LEU A 382 -25.13 -11.28 26.74
CA LEU A 382 -24.57 -9.93 26.66
C LEU A 382 -24.52 -9.25 28.03
N VAL A 383 -25.61 -9.31 28.80
CA VAL A 383 -25.67 -8.70 30.14
C VAL A 383 -24.74 -9.41 31.12
N ARG A 384 -24.63 -10.75 31.06
CA ARG A 384 -23.62 -11.49 31.82
C ARG A 384 -22.21 -11.02 31.48
N ALA A 385 -21.88 -10.92 30.20
CA ALA A 385 -20.56 -10.51 29.76
C ALA A 385 -20.21 -9.11 30.25
N HIS A 386 -21.16 -8.18 30.13
CA HIS A 386 -21.04 -6.82 30.65
C HIS A 386 -20.74 -6.78 32.15
N ARG A 387 -21.59 -7.44 32.96
CA ARG A 387 -21.47 -7.47 34.42
C ARG A 387 -20.19 -8.15 34.91
N LEU A 388 -19.73 -9.20 34.23
CA LEU A 388 -18.45 -9.86 34.54
C LEU A 388 -17.26 -8.95 34.27
N TRP A 389 -17.28 -8.21 33.15
CA TRP A 389 -16.24 -7.22 32.87
C TRP A 389 -16.23 -6.09 33.89
N GLU A 390 -17.40 -5.60 34.31
CA GLU A 390 -17.48 -4.60 35.39
C GLU A 390 -16.84 -5.12 36.69
N CYS A 391 -17.20 -6.33 37.10
CA CYS A 391 -16.59 -6.99 38.26
C CYS A 391 -15.07 -7.14 38.14
N TYR A 392 -14.58 -7.57 36.97
CA TYR A 392 -13.15 -7.76 36.74
C TYR A 392 -12.38 -6.44 36.81
N LEU A 393 -12.88 -5.40 36.14
CA LEU A 393 -12.25 -4.09 36.12
C LEU A 393 -12.20 -3.45 37.52
N VAL A 394 -13.24 -3.61 38.33
CA VAL A 394 -13.27 -3.07 39.70
C VAL A 394 -12.40 -3.91 40.64
N ARG A 395 -12.59 -5.23 40.68
CA ARG A 395 -11.95 -6.09 41.70
C ARG A 395 -10.49 -6.41 41.40
N SER A 396 -10.13 -6.60 40.13
CA SER A 396 -8.78 -7.05 39.75
C SER A 396 -7.89 -5.91 39.27
N LEU A 397 -8.48 -4.83 38.75
CA LEU A 397 -7.74 -3.70 38.17
C LEU A 397 -7.99 -2.37 38.91
N GLU A 398 -8.75 -2.38 40.01
CA GLU A 398 -8.99 -1.24 40.90
C GLU A 398 -9.54 0.01 40.21
N PHE A 399 -10.30 -0.16 39.12
CA PHE A 399 -11.03 0.95 38.51
C PHE A 399 -12.19 1.41 39.42
N LYS A 400 -12.51 2.70 39.36
CA LYS A 400 -13.68 3.26 40.06
C LYS A 400 -14.98 2.79 39.40
N GLU A 401 -15.95 2.36 40.21
CA GLU A 401 -17.25 1.86 39.75
C GLU A 401 -17.95 2.78 38.73
N GLU A 402 -17.85 4.10 38.90
CA GLU A 402 -18.48 5.10 38.02
C GLU A 402 -17.85 5.16 36.61
N GLU A 403 -16.57 4.78 36.46
CA GLU A 403 -15.81 4.89 35.20
C GLU A 403 -15.81 3.57 34.42
N VAL A 404 -16.23 2.47 35.05
CA VAL A 404 -16.07 1.10 34.53
C VAL A 404 -17.07 0.78 33.42
N HIS A 405 -18.26 1.38 33.44
CA HIS A 405 -19.35 1.06 32.52
C HIS A 405 -18.95 1.20 31.05
N GLY A 406 -18.27 2.30 30.70
CA GLY A 406 -17.82 2.55 29.33
C GLY A 406 -16.79 1.54 28.83
N PHE A 407 -15.87 1.10 29.69
CA PHE A 407 -14.89 0.07 29.34
C PHE A 407 -15.53 -1.32 29.20
N ALA A 408 -16.44 -1.67 30.10
CA ALA A 408 -17.18 -2.94 30.01
C ALA A 408 -18.03 -3.02 28.74
N GLU A 409 -18.66 -1.91 28.32
CA GLU A 409 -19.38 -1.82 27.03
C GLU A 409 -18.51 -2.08 25.80
N GLU A 410 -17.23 -1.73 25.83
CA GLU A 410 -16.34 -1.98 24.69
C GLU A 410 -15.91 -3.45 24.61
N MET A 411 -15.78 -4.10 25.77
CA MET A 411 -15.25 -5.47 25.87
C MET A 411 -16.32 -6.57 25.86
N GLU A 412 -17.60 -6.26 26.15
CA GLU A 412 -18.68 -7.26 26.22
C GLU A 412 -18.86 -8.06 24.92
N HIS A 413 -18.50 -7.48 23.77
CA HIS A 413 -18.61 -8.13 22.46
C HIS A 413 -17.47 -9.12 22.16
N VAL A 414 -16.41 -9.11 22.97
CA VAL A 414 -15.19 -9.90 22.78
C VAL A 414 -15.16 -11.12 23.72
N LEU A 415 -16.10 -11.23 24.66
CA LEU A 415 -16.12 -12.32 25.64
C LEU A 415 -16.46 -13.66 24.96
N THR A 416 -15.44 -14.49 24.74
CA THR A 416 -15.58 -15.90 24.31
C THR A 416 -15.96 -16.77 25.51
N ASP A 417 -16.48 -17.98 25.26
CA ASP A 417 -16.83 -18.91 26.34
C ASP A 417 -15.62 -19.32 27.21
N GLU A 418 -14.41 -19.33 26.62
CA GLU A 418 -13.14 -19.54 27.32
C GLU A 418 -12.82 -18.36 28.24
N LEU A 419 -12.99 -17.12 27.76
CA LEU A 419 -12.71 -15.92 28.54
C LEU A 419 -13.74 -15.73 29.67
N ASP A 420 -15.02 -16.03 29.41
CA ASP A 420 -16.08 -16.07 30.42
C ASP A 420 -15.71 -17.02 31.57
N TYR A 421 -15.24 -18.24 31.25
CA TYR A 421 -14.80 -19.21 32.25
C TYR A 421 -13.58 -18.70 33.05
N ALA A 422 -12.55 -18.21 32.36
CA ALA A 422 -11.33 -17.72 33.00
C ALA A 422 -11.60 -16.52 33.95
N ILE A 423 -12.41 -15.55 33.51
CA ILE A 423 -12.78 -14.38 34.32
C ILE A 423 -13.65 -14.81 35.51
N THR A 424 -14.62 -15.71 35.29
CA THR A 424 -15.47 -16.23 36.37
C THR A 424 -14.65 -16.96 37.43
N GLN A 425 -13.66 -17.75 37.03
CA GLN A 425 -12.75 -18.46 37.93
C GLN A 425 -11.84 -17.50 38.70
N MET A 426 -11.30 -16.47 38.05
CA MET A 426 -10.46 -15.45 38.71
C MET A 426 -11.24 -14.64 39.75
N LEU A 427 -12.54 -14.46 39.56
CA LEU A 427 -13.42 -13.68 40.45
C LEU A 427 -14.12 -14.53 41.52
N ASP A 428 -13.71 -15.80 41.69
CA ASP A 428 -14.30 -16.77 42.62
C ASP A 428 -15.83 -16.94 42.48
N ASN A 429 -16.31 -17.10 41.23
CA ASN A 429 -17.74 -17.26 40.89
C ASN A 429 -18.64 -16.13 41.47
N PRO A 430 -18.50 -14.88 40.99
CA PRO A 430 -19.29 -13.77 41.49
C PRO A 430 -20.78 -13.94 41.12
N HIS A 431 -21.67 -13.77 42.10
CA HIS A 431 -23.12 -13.76 41.88
C HIS A 431 -23.70 -12.37 41.60
N TYR A 432 -22.99 -11.31 42.02
CA TYR A 432 -23.41 -9.91 41.89
C TYR A 432 -22.34 -9.07 41.22
N ASP A 433 -22.77 -8.07 40.44
CA ASP A 433 -21.92 -7.01 39.89
C ASP A 433 -21.57 -5.95 40.95
N PRO A 434 -20.64 -5.01 40.68
CA PRO A 434 -20.27 -3.96 41.63
C PRO A 434 -21.45 -3.06 42.04
N HIS A 435 -22.51 -3.02 41.23
CA HIS A 435 -23.72 -2.25 41.46
C HIS A 435 -24.85 -3.08 42.09
N ASN A 436 -24.53 -4.24 42.69
CA ASN A 436 -25.46 -5.16 43.36
C ASN A 436 -26.56 -5.77 42.46
N LYS A 437 -26.35 -5.86 41.14
CA LYS A 437 -27.25 -6.60 40.25
C LYS A 437 -26.77 -8.03 40.05
N LEU A 438 -27.72 -8.95 39.89
CA LEU A 438 -27.45 -10.38 39.72
C LEU A 438 -26.71 -10.64 38.40
N ILE A 439 -25.58 -11.33 38.44
CA ILE A 439 -24.92 -11.81 37.21
C ILE A 439 -25.74 -12.98 36.67
N PRO A 440 -26.32 -12.88 35.45
CA PRO A 440 -27.12 -13.96 34.92
C PRO A 440 -26.32 -15.25 34.79
N GLU A 441 -26.91 -16.38 35.19
CA GLU A 441 -26.26 -17.68 35.02
C GLU A 441 -25.95 -17.96 33.56
N LYS A 442 -24.86 -18.68 33.31
CA LYS A 442 -24.53 -19.14 31.96
C LYS A 442 -25.75 -19.87 31.39
N PRO A 443 -26.29 -19.48 30.22
CA PRO A 443 -27.34 -20.26 29.60
C PRO A 443 -26.79 -21.67 29.40
N GLN A 444 -27.51 -22.68 29.90
CA GLN A 444 -27.19 -24.07 29.60
C GLN A 444 -27.08 -24.16 28.08
N THR A 445 -25.88 -24.50 27.59
CA THR A 445 -25.71 -24.83 26.19
C THR A 445 -26.76 -25.90 25.92
N MET A 446 -27.68 -25.67 24.98
CA MET A 446 -28.41 -26.80 24.42
C MET A 446 -27.32 -27.67 23.81
N GLU A 447 -26.94 -28.71 24.54
CA GLU A 447 -26.19 -29.83 24.01
C GLU A 447 -26.91 -30.28 22.73
N GLU A 448 -26.09 -30.53 21.73
CA GLU A 448 -26.43 -30.97 20.39
C GLU A 448 -27.69 -31.85 20.36
N LEU A 449 -28.72 -31.39 19.62
CA LEU A 449 -29.76 -32.23 19.04
C LEU A 449 -29.75 -32.06 17.53
#